data_AF-A0A816LC90-F1
#
_entry.id   AF-A0A816LC90-F1
#
_cell.length_a   1.000
_cell.length_b   1.000
_cell.length_c   1.000
_cell.angle_alpha   90.00
_cell.angle_beta   90.00
_cell.angle_gamma   90.00
#
_symmetry.space_group_name_H-M   'P 1'
#
loop_
_entity.id
_entity.type
_entity.pdbx_description
1 polymer ?
#
loop_
_entity_poly.entity_id
_entity_poly.type
_entity_poly.pdbx_seq_one_letter_code
_entity_poly.pdbx_strand_id
1 'polypeptide(L)'
;VNFESDCQQLVQIVTSPKAWPALAPELDDIQLLRSSFSLFSLCFISRSLNLRADSLAKEARSRDSPFILVDVKVPQQLGFEARVLGPI
;
A
#
# COMPACT_ATOMS: atom_id res chain seq x y z
N VAL A 1 2.89 -12.23 -8.97
CA VAL A 1 3.30 -10.97 -8.30
C VAL A 1 3.09 -11.13 -6.82
N ASN A 2 4.08 -10.72 -6.02
CA ASN A 2 4.04 -10.81 -4.56
C ASN A 2 3.91 -9.41 -4.00
N PHE A 3 2.78 -9.15 -3.34
CA PHE A 3 2.51 -7.91 -2.63
C PHE A 3 2.79 -8.10 -1.15
N GLU A 4 3.23 -7.02 -0.51
CA GLU A 4 3.60 -7.03 0.91
C GLU A 4 2.97 -5.83 1.60
N SER A 5 2.53 -6.03 2.85
CA SER A 5 1.97 -4.96 3.68
C SER A 5 2.34 -5.19 5.14
N ASP A 6 2.60 -4.12 5.88
CA ASP A 6 2.73 -4.14 7.34
C ASP A 6 1.38 -4.02 8.08
N CYS A 7 0.26 -4.04 7.35
CA CYS A 7 -1.08 -4.06 7.92
C CYS A 7 -1.65 -5.48 7.92
N GLN A 8 -1.51 -6.20 9.04
CA GLN A 8 -2.02 -7.56 9.17
C GLN A 8 -3.54 -7.64 8.97
N GLN A 9 -4.28 -6.61 9.43
CA GLN A 9 -5.73 -6.54 9.23
C GLN A 9 -6.09 -6.46 7.74
N LEU A 10 -5.35 -5.69 6.94
CA LEU A 10 -5.56 -5.61 5.49
C LEU A 10 -5.36 -6.98 4.83
N VAL A 11 -4.27 -7.67 5.18
CA VAL A 11 -3.99 -9.02 4.66
C VAL A 11 -5.15 -9.96 5.00
N GLN A 12 -5.66 -9.91 6.23
CA GLN A 12 -6.82 -10.73 6.65
C GLN A 12 -8.10 -10.35 5.91
N ILE A 13 -8.38 -9.06 5.72
CA ILE A 13 -9.58 -8.58 5.01
C ILE A 13 -9.57 -9.06 3.55
N VAL A 14 -8.42 -8.99 2.88
CA VAL A 14 -8.29 -9.38 1.46
C VAL A 14 -8.27 -10.90 1.28
N THR A 15 -7.79 -11.66 2.26
CA THR A 15 -7.64 -13.13 2.15
C THR A 15 -8.77 -13.93 2.80
N SER A 16 -9.57 -13.31 3.67
CA SER A 16 -10.65 -13.98 4.38
C SER A 16 -11.96 -13.98 3.58
N PRO A 17 -12.76 -15.06 3.65
CA PRO A 17 -14.11 -15.08 3.06
C PRO A 17 -15.15 -14.27 3.85
N LYS A 18 -14.75 -13.60 4.95
CA LYS A 18 -15.66 -12.79 5.75
C LYS A 18 -16.09 -11.54 4.98
N ALA A 19 -17.39 -11.27 4.97
CA ALA A 19 -17.93 -10.04 4.40
C ALA A 19 -17.55 -8.82 5.26
N TRP A 20 -17.05 -7.77 4.59
CA TRP A 20 -16.77 -6.46 5.17
C TRP A 20 -17.57 -5.40 4.39
N PRO A 21 -18.88 -5.22 4.68
CA PRO A 21 -19.76 -4.40 3.84
C PRO A 21 -19.29 -2.95 3.66
N ALA A 22 -18.65 -2.38 4.69
CA ALA A 22 -18.12 -1.02 4.64
C ALA A 22 -16.92 -0.85 3.69
N LEU A 23 -16.30 -1.96 3.25
CA LEU A 23 -15.15 -1.99 2.34
C LEU A 23 -15.50 -2.73 1.03
N ALA A 24 -16.78 -3.00 0.77
CA ALA A 24 -17.19 -3.80 -0.38
C ALA A 24 -16.73 -3.18 -1.72
N PRO A 25 -16.89 -1.87 -1.98
CA PRO A 25 -16.42 -1.27 -3.23
C PRO A 25 -14.91 -1.44 -3.43
N GLU A 26 -14.10 -1.20 -2.38
CA GLU A 26 -12.65 -1.33 -2.43
C GLU A 26 -12.21 -2.79 -2.61
N LEU A 27 -12.93 -3.73 -2.01
CA LEU A 27 -12.66 -5.16 -2.18
C LEU A 27 -12.97 -5.65 -3.59
N ASP A 28 -14.04 -5.14 -4.21
CA ASP A 28 -14.37 -5.44 -5.60
C ASP A 28 -13.27 -4.92 -6.54
N ASP A 29 -12.78 -3.71 -6.33
CA ASP A 29 -11.67 -3.14 -7.09
C ASP A 29 -10.37 -3.95 -6.92
N ILE A 30 -10.05 -4.36 -5.68
CA ILE A 30 -8.89 -5.21 -5.40
C ILE A 30 -9.02 -6.56 -6.12
N GLN A 31 -10.21 -7.17 -6.13
CA GLN A 31 -10.46 -8.44 -6.82
C GLN A 31 -10.33 -8.29 -8.35
N LEU A 32 -10.87 -7.20 -8.91
CA LEU A 32 -10.75 -6.89 -10.32
C LEU A 32 -9.27 -6.74 -10.72
N LEU A 33 -8.51 -5.92 -9.98
CA LEU A 33 -7.07 -5.74 -10.21
C LEU A 33 -6.30 -7.05 -10.05
N ARG A 34 -6.64 -7.85 -9.03
CA ARG A 34 -6.05 -9.16 -8.81
C ARG A 34 -6.24 -10.09 -10.01
N SER A 35 -7.40 -10.05 -10.68
CA SER A 35 -7.67 -10.87 -11.87
C SER A 35 -6.75 -10.59 -13.05
N SER A 36 -6.07 -9.43 -13.05
CA SER A 36 -5.10 -9.06 -14.08
C SER A 36 -3.74 -9.76 -13.91
N PHE A 37 -3.53 -10.51 -12.82
CA PHE A 37 -2.29 -11.25 -12.56
C PHE A 37 -2.51 -12.76 -12.65
N SER A 38 -1.63 -13.47 -13.37
CA SER A 38 -1.65 -14.94 -13.44
C SER A 38 -1.34 -15.63 -12.11
N LEU A 39 -0.52 -14.99 -11.27
CA LEU A 39 -0.20 -15.42 -9.92
C LEU A 39 -0.22 -14.21 -9.00
N PHE A 40 -0.88 -14.33 -7.84
CA PHE A 40 -1.03 -13.27 -6.86
C PHE A 40 -0.77 -13.80 -5.45
N SER A 41 0.00 -13.06 -4.66
CA SER A 41 0.10 -13.24 -3.22
C SER A 41 0.10 -11.87 -2.53
N LEU A 42 -0.44 -11.82 -1.30
CA LEU A 42 -0.38 -10.66 -0.40
C LEU A 42 0.01 -11.16 0.98
N CYS A 43 1.19 -10.77 1.46
CA CYS A 43 1.75 -11.26 2.71
C CYS A 43 1.99 -10.12 3.71
N PHE A 44 1.93 -10.47 5.00
CA PHE A 44 2.33 -9.56 6.06
C PHE A 44 3.86 -9.50 6.17
N ILE A 45 4.41 -8.29 6.31
CA ILE A 45 5.82 -8.04 6.67
C ILE A 45 5.88 -7.12 7.89
N SER A 46 6.98 -7.12 8.64
CA SER A 46 7.14 -6.14 9.73
C SER A 46 7.27 -4.73 9.16
N ARG A 47 6.81 -3.72 9.92
CA ARG A 47 6.95 -2.30 9.54
C ARG A 47 8.40 -1.88 9.26
N SER A 48 9.36 -2.49 9.95
CA SER A 48 10.80 -2.29 9.72
C SER A 48 11.27 -2.73 8.34
N LEU A 49 10.51 -3.57 7.64
CA LEU A 49 10.77 -4.00 6.26
C LEU A 49 9.94 -3.19 5.24
N ASN A 50 8.90 -2.48 5.69
CA ASN A 50 8.02 -1.66 4.84
C ASN A 50 8.36 -0.15 4.86
N LEU A 51 9.60 0.21 5.20
CA LEU A 51 9.99 1.61 5.49
C LEU A 51 9.67 2.59 4.36
N ARG A 52 9.85 2.17 3.11
CA ARG A 52 9.63 3.02 1.94
C ARG A 52 8.15 3.37 1.78
N ALA A 53 7.26 2.38 1.85
CA ALA A 53 5.82 2.64 1.75
C ALA A 53 5.31 3.43 2.96
N ASP A 54 5.81 3.13 4.16
CA ASP A 54 5.45 3.85 5.38
C ASP A 54 5.86 5.33 5.33
N SER A 55 7.09 5.62 4.88
CA SER A 55 7.58 6.99 4.69
C SER A 55 6.70 7.75 3.69
N LEU A 56 6.40 7.16 2.53
CA LEU A 56 5.53 7.79 1.53
C LEU A 56 4.12 8.06 2.08
N ALA A 57 3.55 7.11 2.84
CA ALA A 57 2.22 7.27 3.43
C ALA A 57 2.20 8.32 4.55
N LYS A 58 3.30 8.51 5.29
CA LYS A 58 3.45 9.57 6.30
C LYS A 58 3.60 10.95 5.66
N GLU A 59 4.49 11.05 4.67
CA GLU A 59 4.68 12.27 3.87
C GLU A 59 3.41 12.67 3.11
N ALA A 60 2.61 11.69 2.72
CA ALA A 60 1.33 11.99 2.13
C ALA A 60 0.39 12.64 3.16
N ARG A 61 0.24 12.02 4.33
CA ARG A 61 -0.65 12.48 5.41
C ARG A 61 -0.22 13.79 6.07
N SER A 62 1.06 14.14 6.06
CA SER A 62 1.55 15.41 6.62
C SER A 62 1.16 16.64 5.77
N ARG A 63 0.68 16.42 4.54
CA ARG A 63 0.23 17.50 3.66
C ARG A 63 -1.20 17.87 4.00
N ASP A 64 -1.44 19.17 4.15
CA ASP A 64 -2.75 19.77 4.43
C ASP A 64 -3.69 19.81 3.19
N SER A 65 -3.33 19.12 2.10
CA SER A 65 -4.12 19.09 0.88
C SER A 65 -4.51 17.66 0.47
N PRO A 66 -5.77 17.45 0.03
CA PRO A 66 -6.20 16.14 -0.44
C PRO A 66 -5.47 15.76 -1.73
N PHE A 67 -5.04 14.50 -1.84
CA PHE A 67 -4.50 13.95 -3.07
C PHE A 67 -5.63 13.78 -4.09
N ILE A 68 -5.58 14.56 -5.18
CA ILE A 68 -6.52 14.43 -6.31
C ILE A 68 -5.91 13.56 -7.43
N LEU A 69 -4.65 13.14 -7.31
CA LEU A 69 -3.93 12.42 -8.37
C LEU A 69 -3.10 11.25 -7.83
N VAL A 70 -3.36 10.05 -8.37
CA VAL A 70 -2.47 8.90 -8.29
C VAL A 70 -1.57 8.93 -9.54
N ASP A 71 -0.32 9.38 -9.39
CA ASP A 71 0.67 9.39 -10.48
C ASP A 71 1.76 8.34 -10.22
N VAL A 72 2.20 7.64 -11.27
CA VAL A 72 3.34 6.71 -11.27
C VAL A 72 4.65 7.47 -11.06
N LYS A 73 4.69 8.75 -11.45
CA LYS A 73 5.82 9.63 -11.18
C LYS A 73 5.64 10.26 -9.82
N VAL A 74 6.28 9.65 -8.82
CA VAL A 74 6.64 10.31 -7.57
C VAL A 74 7.27 11.68 -7.92
N PRO A 75 6.70 12.84 -7.55
CA PRO A 75 7.38 14.12 -7.70
C PRO A 75 8.83 13.99 -7.20
N GLN A 76 9.82 14.43 -7.99
CA GLN A 76 11.25 14.16 -7.74
C GLN A 76 11.72 14.51 -6.29
N GLN A 77 10.99 15.37 -5.60
CA GLN A 77 11.17 15.72 -4.19
C GLN A 77 11.00 14.54 -3.22
N LEU A 78 10.09 13.60 -3.49
CA LEU A 78 9.77 12.45 -2.62
C LEU A 78 10.81 11.31 -2.69
N GLY A 79 11.64 11.28 -3.74
CA GLY A 79 12.69 10.26 -3.89
C GLY A 79 13.95 10.54 -3.08
N PHE A 80 14.15 11.79 -2.64
CA PHE A 80 15.38 12.19 -1.96
C PHE A 80 15.35 11.88 -0.46
N GLU A 81 14.23 12.13 0.23
CA GLU A 81 14.12 11.88 1.67
C GLU A 81 14.04 10.39 2.03
N ALA A 82 13.40 9.57 1.18
CA ALA A 82 13.36 8.12 1.37
C ALA A 82 14.75 7.43 1.22
N ARG A 83 15.71 8.10 0.57
CA ARG A 83 17.08 7.59 0.38
C ARG A 83 18.02 7.96 1.53
N VAL A 84 17.71 9.02 2.29
CA VAL A 84 18.57 9.52 3.38
C VAL A 84 18.36 8.75 4.69
N LEU A 85 17.23 8.07 4.87
CA LEU A 85 16.87 7.34 6.11
C LEU A 85 17.12 5.82 6.05
N GLY A 86 17.97 5.34 5.14
CA GLY A 86 18.49 3.96 5.19
C GLY A 86 19.52 3.79 6.32
N PRO A 87 19.60 2.62 7.00
CA PRO A 87 20.44 2.47 8.19
C PRO A 87 21.93 2.51 7.83
N ILE A 88 22.73 3.12 8.73
CA ILE A 88 24.16 2.84 8.89
C ILE A 88 24.28 1.46 9.56
#